data_AF-A0A7J6W092-F1
#
_entry.id   AF-A0A7J6W092-F1
#
_cell.length_a   1.000
_cell.length_b   1.000
_cell.length_c   1.000
_cell.angle_alpha   90.00
_cell.angle_beta   90.00
_cell.angle_gamma   90.00
#
_symmetry.space_group_name_H-M   'P 1'
#
loop_
_entity.id
_entity.type
_entity.pdbx_description
1 polymer ?
#
loop_
_entity_poly.entity_id
_entity_poly.type
_entity_poly.pdbx_seq_one_letter_code
_entity_poly.pdbx_strand_id
1 'polypeptide(L)'
;MVDGWAGVAMEIIRLKPLIIFHLKNFFLVKTENDREEAMYPGSLGFNTGEPQIQFYFLLGLVYAVVTPFLLPFVVVFFGLAYVVFRHQIINVYNQEYESAASFWPDVHGRIVVALVISQLLLMGLLSTKEAAQSTPFLIVLPVLTIWFHRFCKSRFEPAFIRYPLQEARMKDILERTREPNLNLKEYLQKAYIHPVFKVGEEEEYYSVTNESGQDSLVPTKRQSRVSSKCNSSSPLLPEDIPDHV
;
A
#
# COMPACT_ATOMS: atom_id res chain seq x y z
N MET A 1 22.95 6.32 -8.09
CA MET A 1 23.00 5.48 -9.32
C MET A 1 23.25 4.02 -8.98
N VAL A 2 24.29 3.70 -8.20
CA VAL A 2 24.59 2.31 -7.77
C VAL A 2 23.43 1.70 -6.98
N ASP A 3 23.15 2.19 -5.76
CA ASP A 3 22.12 1.58 -4.90
C ASP A 3 20.68 1.80 -5.40
N GLY A 4 20.47 2.80 -6.25
CA GLY A 4 19.16 3.12 -6.83
C GLY A 4 18.88 2.32 -8.09
N TRP A 5 19.59 2.63 -9.18
CA TRP A 5 19.30 2.05 -10.50
C TRP A 5 19.75 0.60 -10.57
N ALA A 6 20.98 0.30 -10.13
CA ALA A 6 21.46 -1.08 -10.14
C ALA A 6 20.71 -1.94 -9.10
N GLY A 7 20.33 -1.35 -7.95
CA GLY A 7 19.46 -2.00 -6.96
C GLY A 7 18.12 -2.43 -7.55
N VAL A 8 17.39 -1.50 -8.18
CA VAL A 8 16.11 -1.80 -8.85
C VAL A 8 16.29 -2.79 -10.01
N ALA A 9 17.38 -2.70 -10.76
CA ALA A 9 17.67 -3.67 -11.82
C ALA A 9 18.00 -5.07 -11.25
N MET A 10 18.69 -5.16 -10.11
CA MET A 10 18.98 -6.44 -9.46
C MET A 10 17.72 -7.06 -8.84
N GLU A 11 16.79 -6.21 -8.39
CA GLU A 11 15.49 -6.62 -7.88
C GLU A 11 14.66 -7.34 -8.93
N ILE A 12 14.78 -7.00 -10.23
CA ILE A 12 14.03 -7.72 -11.27
C ILE A 12 14.52 -9.17 -11.44
N ILE A 13 15.83 -9.40 -11.28
CA ILE A 13 16.46 -10.72 -11.44
C ILE A 13 16.18 -11.61 -10.22
N ARG A 14 15.97 -11.01 -9.05
CA ARG A 14 15.78 -11.70 -7.76
C ARG A 14 16.81 -12.82 -7.57
N LEU A 15 18.09 -12.45 -7.63
CA LEU A 15 19.20 -13.41 -7.61
C LEU A 15 19.19 -14.32 -6.36
N LYS A 16 18.87 -13.77 -5.19
CA LYS A 16 18.83 -14.50 -3.92
C LYS A 16 17.83 -15.68 -3.94
N PRO A 17 16.51 -15.47 -4.17
CA PRO A 17 15.57 -16.58 -4.23
C PRO A 17 15.86 -17.51 -5.42
N LEU A 18 16.37 -17.02 -6.54
CA LEU A 18 16.73 -17.86 -7.68
C LEU A 18 17.81 -18.90 -7.34
N ILE A 19 18.88 -18.47 -6.65
CA ILE A 19 19.97 -19.37 -6.22
C ILE A 19 19.45 -20.35 -5.16
N ILE A 20 18.71 -19.86 -4.17
CA ILE A 20 18.16 -20.70 -3.10
C ILE A 20 17.21 -21.77 -3.67
N PHE A 21 16.37 -21.40 -4.64
CA PHE A 21 15.46 -22.32 -5.31
C PHE A 21 16.22 -23.46 -5.98
N HIS A 22 17.25 -23.17 -6.79
CA HIS A 22 18.03 -24.21 -7.46
C HIS A 22 18.78 -25.10 -6.47
N LEU A 23 19.30 -24.52 -5.38
CA LEU A 23 19.96 -25.28 -4.32
C LEU A 23 18.98 -26.22 -3.60
N LYS A 24 17.80 -25.71 -3.21
CA LYS A 24 16.74 -26.52 -2.60
C LYS A 24 16.26 -27.61 -3.55
N ASN A 25 16.04 -27.28 -4.82
CA ASN A 25 15.57 -28.22 -5.83
C ASN A 25 16.57 -29.36 -6.08
N PHE A 26 17.87 -29.07 -6.00
CA PHE A 26 18.90 -30.10 -6.19
C PHE A 26 19.12 -31.00 -4.96
N PHE A 27 19.02 -30.46 -3.74
CA PHE A 27 19.39 -31.19 -2.52
C PHE A 27 18.22 -31.67 -1.64
N LEU A 28 17.09 -30.96 -1.64
CA LEU A 28 16.04 -31.11 -0.61
C LEU A 28 14.67 -31.52 -1.17
N VAL A 29 14.33 -31.11 -2.40
CA VAL A 29 13.02 -31.38 -3.00
C VAL A 29 12.89 -32.86 -3.38
N LYS A 30 11.84 -33.53 -2.87
CA LYS A 30 11.50 -34.91 -3.23
C LYS A 30 10.08 -35.04 -3.80
N THR A 31 9.16 -34.19 -3.35
CA THR A 31 7.76 -34.16 -3.78
C THR A 31 7.41 -32.85 -4.48
N GLU A 32 6.27 -32.82 -5.21
CA GLU A 32 5.78 -31.58 -5.83
C GLU A 32 5.45 -30.51 -4.79
N ASN A 33 4.92 -30.89 -3.61
CA ASN A 33 4.63 -29.96 -2.51
C ASN A 33 5.92 -29.30 -1.98
N ASP A 34 7.02 -30.04 -1.87
CA ASP A 34 8.32 -29.47 -1.46
C ASP A 34 8.81 -28.43 -2.48
N ARG A 35 8.45 -28.60 -3.77
CA ARG A 35 8.80 -27.66 -4.83
C ARG A 35 7.99 -26.36 -4.72
N GLU A 36 6.72 -26.45 -4.37
CA GLU A 36 5.87 -25.28 -4.12
C GLU A 36 6.39 -24.47 -2.93
N GLU A 37 6.77 -25.13 -1.85
CA GLU A 37 7.38 -24.47 -0.68
C GLU A 37 8.72 -23.82 -1.04
N ALA A 38 9.54 -24.48 -1.87
CA ALA A 38 10.79 -23.90 -2.37
C ALA A 38 10.56 -22.69 -3.30
N MET A 39 9.41 -22.63 -3.99
CA MET A 39 9.06 -21.53 -4.90
C MET A 39 8.50 -20.31 -4.18
N TYR A 40 8.31 -20.36 -2.85
CA TYR A 40 7.75 -19.24 -2.09
C TYR A 40 8.61 -17.96 -2.24
N PRO A 41 8.08 -16.92 -2.88
CA PRO A 41 8.85 -15.73 -3.24
C PRO A 41 9.09 -14.78 -2.07
N GLY A 42 8.34 -14.90 -0.97
CA GLY A 42 8.33 -13.94 0.13
C GLY A 42 7.43 -12.72 -0.13
N SER A 43 7.32 -11.88 0.89
CA SER A 43 6.62 -10.59 0.81
C SER A 43 7.50 -9.45 0.31
N LEU A 44 6.84 -8.34 -0.02
CA LEU A 44 7.51 -7.11 -0.38
C LEU A 44 8.23 -6.54 0.85
N GLY A 45 9.52 -6.27 0.72
CA GLY A 45 10.38 -5.75 1.80
C GLY A 45 10.04 -4.32 2.19
N PHE A 46 8.91 -4.10 2.87
CA PHE A 46 8.49 -2.78 3.34
C PHE A 46 9.55 -2.17 4.28
N ASN A 47 10.17 -2.98 5.12
CA ASN A 47 11.22 -2.60 6.05
C ASN A 47 12.49 -2.02 5.38
N THR A 48 12.84 -2.46 4.18
CA THR A 48 14.04 -2.00 3.47
C THR A 48 13.69 -0.98 2.39
N GLY A 49 12.65 -1.25 1.61
CA GLY A 49 12.24 -0.42 0.48
C GLY A 49 11.65 0.93 0.90
N GLU A 50 10.84 0.97 1.96
CA GLU A 50 10.18 2.21 2.39
C GLU A 50 11.18 3.28 2.88
N PRO A 51 12.16 2.97 3.76
CA PRO A 51 13.17 3.95 4.16
C PRO A 51 14.05 4.39 3.01
N GLN A 52 14.37 3.48 2.08
CA GLN A 52 15.20 3.79 0.91
C GLN A 52 14.53 4.82 -0.01
N ILE A 53 13.23 4.63 -0.29
CA ILE A 53 12.43 5.56 -1.08
C ILE A 53 12.35 6.93 -0.39
N GLN A 54 12.14 6.96 0.93
CA GLN A 54 12.08 8.20 1.70
C GLN A 54 13.41 8.95 1.71
N PHE A 55 14.53 8.24 1.76
CA PHE A 55 15.86 8.84 1.66
C PHE A 55 16.07 9.54 0.31
N TYR A 56 15.70 8.89 -0.81
CA TYR A 56 15.79 9.52 -2.12
C TYR A 56 14.83 10.70 -2.29
N PHE A 57 13.66 10.63 -1.66
CA PHE A 57 12.72 11.75 -1.63
C PHE A 57 13.29 12.95 -0.87
N LEU A 58 13.90 12.73 0.30
CA LEU A 58 14.61 13.76 1.05
C LEU A 58 15.75 14.38 0.23
N LEU A 59 16.60 13.56 -0.39
CA LEU A 59 17.67 14.05 -1.27
C LEU A 59 17.12 14.89 -2.42
N GLY A 60 16.04 14.43 -3.06
CA GLY A 60 15.36 15.18 -4.12
C GLY A 60 14.89 16.56 -3.64
N LEU A 61 14.24 16.63 -2.48
CA LEU A 61 13.75 17.88 -1.92
C LEU A 61 14.85 18.84 -1.48
N VAL A 62 15.91 18.34 -0.85
CA VAL A 62 17.03 19.17 -0.37
C VAL A 62 17.83 19.73 -1.56
N TYR A 63 18.16 18.89 -2.53
CA TYR A 63 18.99 19.30 -3.67
C TYR A 63 18.20 19.94 -4.82
N ALA A 64 16.87 19.92 -4.81
CA ALA A 64 16.05 20.59 -5.82
C ALA A 64 16.43 22.06 -6.02
N VAL A 65 16.69 22.78 -4.92
CA VAL A 65 17.01 24.21 -4.93
C VAL A 65 18.52 24.45 -5.06
N VAL A 66 19.35 23.54 -4.55
CA VAL A 66 20.82 23.70 -4.52
C VAL A 66 21.46 23.27 -5.84
N THR A 67 21.08 22.13 -6.40
CA THR A 67 21.70 21.53 -7.59
C THR A 67 20.65 20.78 -8.41
N PRO A 68 19.91 21.47 -9.30
CA PRO A 68 18.77 20.89 -10.01
C PRO A 68 19.16 19.76 -10.97
N PHE A 69 20.44 19.65 -11.34
CA PHE A 69 20.97 18.55 -12.14
C PHE A 69 20.77 17.17 -11.51
N LEU A 70 20.57 17.07 -10.19
CA LEU A 70 20.29 15.80 -9.51
C LEU A 70 18.86 15.30 -9.73
N LEU A 71 17.90 16.20 -9.97
CA LEU A 71 16.47 15.85 -10.09
C LEU A 71 16.16 14.87 -11.22
N PRO A 72 16.69 15.02 -12.45
CA PRO A 72 16.46 14.05 -13.52
C PRO A 72 16.86 12.62 -13.13
N PHE A 73 17.95 12.44 -12.38
CA PHE A 73 18.40 11.12 -11.95
C PHE A 73 17.45 10.48 -10.94
N VAL A 74 16.88 11.28 -10.03
CA VAL A 74 15.88 10.84 -9.04
C VAL A 74 14.55 10.51 -9.72
N VAL A 75 14.12 11.32 -10.68
CA VAL A 75 12.90 11.06 -11.45
C VAL A 75 13.03 9.78 -12.27
N VAL A 76 14.16 9.56 -12.95
CA VAL A 76 14.44 8.31 -13.67
C VAL A 76 14.43 7.11 -12.72
N PHE A 77 15.02 7.25 -11.52
CA PHE A 77 14.95 6.21 -10.51
C PHE A 77 13.50 5.86 -10.14
N PHE A 78 12.66 6.85 -9.84
CA PHE A 78 11.26 6.60 -9.49
C PHE A 78 10.46 6.00 -10.65
N GLY A 79 10.73 6.42 -11.90
CA GLY A 79 10.10 5.84 -13.08
C GLY A 79 10.46 4.37 -13.27
N LEU A 80 11.75 4.02 -13.16
CA LEU A 80 12.20 2.63 -13.24
C LEU A 80 11.66 1.79 -12.08
N ALA A 81 11.75 2.29 -10.85
CA ALA A 81 11.24 1.62 -9.66
C ALA A 81 9.74 1.33 -9.79
N TYR A 82 8.95 2.29 -10.28
CA TYR A 82 7.52 2.10 -10.51
C TYR A 82 7.24 0.92 -11.45
N VAL A 83 7.90 0.87 -12.61
CA VAL A 83 7.68 -0.20 -13.59
C VAL A 83 8.10 -1.57 -13.03
N VAL A 84 9.28 -1.64 -12.40
CA VAL A 84 9.81 -2.89 -11.84
C VAL A 84 8.96 -3.40 -10.68
N PHE A 85 8.68 -2.57 -9.68
CA PHE A 85 7.86 -3.00 -8.54
C PHE A 85 6.43 -3.30 -8.94
N ARG A 86 5.85 -2.58 -9.92
CA ARG A 86 4.54 -2.94 -10.47
C ARG A 86 4.54 -4.32 -11.11
N HIS A 87 5.58 -4.66 -11.87
CA HIS A 87 5.72 -6.00 -12.44
C HIS A 87 5.88 -7.07 -11.35
N GLN A 88 6.72 -6.81 -10.35
CA GLN A 88 6.99 -7.76 -9.26
C GLN A 88 5.77 -8.00 -8.36
N ILE A 89 4.98 -6.96 -8.07
CA ILE A 89 3.75 -7.07 -7.27
C ILE A 89 2.71 -7.95 -7.99
N ILE A 90 2.62 -7.86 -9.32
CA ILE A 90 1.62 -8.62 -10.09
C ILE A 90 2.05 -10.09 -10.26
N ASN A 91 3.34 -10.34 -10.50
CA ASN A 91 3.79 -11.65 -10.97
C ASN A 91 4.50 -12.50 -9.92
N VAL A 92 5.00 -11.90 -8.85
CA VAL A 92 5.97 -12.58 -7.97
C VAL A 92 5.60 -12.44 -6.50
N TYR A 93 5.44 -11.23 -5.98
CA TYR A 93 5.31 -11.06 -4.54
C TYR A 93 3.99 -11.59 -3.99
N ASN A 94 4.07 -12.34 -2.89
CA ASN A 94 2.90 -12.77 -2.13
C ASN A 94 2.83 -11.97 -0.82
N GLN A 95 1.68 -11.34 -0.57
CA GLN A 95 1.51 -10.46 0.59
C GLN A 95 1.17 -11.29 1.84
N GLU A 96 2.08 -11.31 2.80
CA GLU A 96 1.92 -12.06 4.07
C GLU A 96 0.83 -11.49 5.00
N TYR A 97 0.60 -10.18 4.93
CA TYR A 97 -0.36 -9.49 5.79
C TYR A 97 -1.08 -8.37 5.04
N GLU A 98 -2.39 -8.21 5.27
CA GLU A 98 -3.18 -7.13 4.69
C GLU A 98 -3.38 -6.00 5.71
N SER A 99 -2.70 -4.87 5.52
CA SER A 99 -2.80 -3.70 6.40
C SER A 99 -3.75 -2.61 5.90
N ALA A 100 -4.33 -2.76 4.70
CA ALA A 100 -5.19 -1.77 4.03
C ALA A 100 -4.58 -0.35 3.98
N ALA A 101 -3.25 -0.26 3.77
CA ALA A 101 -2.50 1.00 3.70
C ALA A 101 -2.55 1.87 4.98
N SER A 102 -2.72 1.25 6.14
CA SER A 102 -2.70 1.94 7.45
C SER A 102 -1.40 2.68 7.76
N PHE A 103 -0.29 2.35 7.07
CA PHE A 103 1.02 3.02 7.19
C PHE A 103 1.10 4.38 6.50
N TRP A 104 0.08 4.79 5.72
CA TRP A 104 0.13 6.04 4.95
C TRP A 104 0.30 7.31 5.80
N PRO A 105 -0.34 7.47 6.98
CA PRO A 105 -0.10 8.61 7.86
C PRO A 105 1.37 8.75 8.28
N ASP A 106 2.07 7.63 8.50
CA ASP A 106 3.49 7.62 8.85
C ASP A 106 4.35 8.11 7.68
N VAL A 107 4.11 7.58 6.47
CA VAL A 107 4.80 7.99 5.24
C VAL A 107 4.59 9.49 4.98
N HIS A 108 3.34 9.96 5.09
CA HIS A 108 3.02 11.38 4.93
C HIS A 108 3.75 12.25 5.97
N GLY A 109 3.77 11.84 7.24
CA GLY A 109 4.48 12.55 8.30
C GLY A 109 5.97 12.70 7.99
N ARG A 110 6.62 11.62 7.55
CA ARG A 110 8.06 11.64 7.19
C ARG A 110 8.35 12.51 5.97
N ILE A 111 7.46 12.52 4.98
CA ILE A 111 7.55 13.42 3.82
C ILE A 111 7.44 14.90 4.24
N VAL A 112 6.52 15.24 5.14
CA VAL A 112 6.41 16.59 5.70
C VAL A 112 7.68 16.98 6.46
N VAL A 113 8.22 16.07 7.29
CA VAL A 113 9.49 16.31 8.00
C VAL A 113 10.63 16.56 7.00
N ALA A 114 10.71 15.79 5.91
CA ALA A 114 11.70 15.99 4.86
C ALA A 114 11.56 17.37 4.17
N LEU A 115 10.33 17.84 3.94
CA LEU A 115 10.07 19.19 3.43
C LEU A 115 10.54 20.28 4.41
N VAL A 116 10.25 20.13 5.69
CA VAL A 116 10.72 21.07 6.73
C VAL A 116 12.24 21.10 6.78
N ILE A 117 12.91 19.93 6.75
CA ILE A 117 14.38 19.85 6.71
C ILE A 117 14.93 20.58 5.48
N SER A 118 14.35 20.37 4.29
CA SER A 118 14.77 21.07 3.06
C SER A 118 14.64 22.60 3.21
N GLN A 119 13.55 23.10 3.78
CA GLN A 119 13.33 24.53 4.00
C GLN A 119 14.32 25.12 5.02
N LEU A 120 14.60 24.40 6.12
CA LEU A 120 15.58 24.83 7.12
C LEU A 120 17.01 24.87 6.55
N LEU A 121 17.39 23.87 5.75
CA LEU A 121 18.69 23.85 5.07
C LEU A 121 18.82 24.97 4.03
N LEU A 122 17.75 25.23 3.27
CA LEU A 122 17.72 26.35 2.32
C LEU A 122 17.89 27.69 3.03
N MET A 123 17.22 27.88 4.17
CA MET A 123 17.38 29.07 5.00
C MET A 123 18.82 29.21 5.50
N GLY A 124 19.44 28.11 5.97
CA GLY A 124 20.85 28.11 6.36
C GLY A 124 21.79 28.49 5.21
N LEU A 125 21.54 27.98 4.00
CA LEU A 125 22.34 28.28 2.82
C LEU A 125 22.19 29.73 2.32
N LEU A 126 20.98 30.30 2.38
CA LEU A 126 20.76 31.69 1.97
C LEU A 126 21.26 32.68 3.03
N SER A 127 21.26 32.30 4.30
CA SER A 127 21.84 33.10 5.39
C SER A 127 23.34 33.33 5.21
N THR A 128 24.09 32.41 4.60
CA THR A 128 25.54 32.58 4.35
C THR A 128 25.85 33.47 3.14
N LYS A 129 24.86 33.75 2.28
CA LYS A 129 25.02 34.58 1.07
C LYS A 129 24.58 36.04 1.26
N GLU A 130 24.42 36.49 2.51
CA GLU A 130 23.95 37.85 2.86
C GLU A 130 22.61 38.27 2.21
N ALA A 131 21.78 37.30 1.81
CA ALA A 131 20.47 37.55 1.21
C ALA A 131 19.39 37.85 2.27
N ALA A 132 19.64 38.85 3.12
CA ALA A 132 18.82 39.18 4.29
C ALA A 132 17.36 39.54 3.95
N GLN A 133 17.09 40.02 2.73
CA GLN A 133 15.72 40.36 2.29
C GLN A 133 14.83 39.14 2.07
N SER A 134 15.40 37.93 1.89
CA SER A 134 14.64 36.70 1.65
C SER A 134 14.25 35.95 2.92
N THR A 135 14.89 36.25 4.05
CA THR A 135 14.70 35.58 5.35
C THR A 135 13.24 35.57 5.86
N PRO A 136 12.44 36.66 5.82
CA PRO A 136 11.07 36.61 6.32
C PRO A 136 10.17 35.68 5.51
N PHE A 137 10.36 35.61 4.18
CA PHE A 137 9.59 34.70 3.33
C PHE A 137 9.93 33.23 3.58
N LEU A 138 11.19 32.93 3.88
CA LEU A 138 11.66 31.57 4.16
C LEU A 138 11.14 31.03 5.50
N ILE A 139 10.90 31.87 6.50
CA ILE A 139 10.34 31.47 7.80
C ILE A 139 8.84 31.14 7.70
N VAL A 140 8.12 31.81 6.79
CA VAL A 140 6.68 31.54 6.58
C VAL A 140 6.45 30.12 6.04
N LEU A 141 7.38 29.59 5.23
CA LEU A 141 7.28 28.25 4.63
C LEU A 141 7.18 27.10 5.65
N PRO A 142 8.09 26.92 6.63
CA PRO A 142 7.99 25.87 7.62
C PRO A 142 6.77 26.04 8.53
N VAL A 143 6.35 27.27 8.83
CA VAL A 143 5.12 27.51 9.60
C VAL A 143 3.89 27.04 8.82
N LEU A 144 3.80 27.38 7.53
CA LEU A 144 2.71 26.97 6.66
C LEU A 144 2.67 25.44 6.48
N THR A 145 3.83 24.79 6.29
CA THR A 145 3.88 23.32 6.12
C THR A 145 3.48 22.58 7.39
N ILE A 146 3.90 23.04 8.57
CA ILE A 146 3.47 22.46 9.85
C ILE A 146 1.97 22.68 10.06
N TRP A 147 1.45 23.86 9.77
CA TRP A 147 0.02 24.15 9.86
C TRP A 147 -0.79 23.24 8.92
N PHE A 148 -0.35 23.09 7.67
CA PHE A 148 -0.95 22.17 6.71
C PHE A 148 -0.93 20.72 7.20
N HIS A 149 0.18 20.26 7.77
CA HIS A 149 0.26 18.92 8.34
C HIS A 149 -0.73 18.72 9.49
N ARG A 150 -0.88 19.71 10.38
CA ARG A 150 -1.90 19.64 11.45
C ARG A 150 -3.32 19.59 10.89
N PHE A 151 -3.59 20.35 9.83
CA PHE A 151 -4.87 20.29 9.13
C PHE A 151 -5.13 18.90 8.54
N CYS A 152 -4.16 18.34 7.80
CA CYS A 152 -4.27 17.00 7.22
C CYS A 152 -4.44 15.92 8.30
N LYS A 153 -3.70 16.04 9.40
CA LYS A 153 -3.79 15.15 10.54
C LYS A 153 -5.19 15.16 11.16
N SER A 154 -5.72 16.34 11.44
CA SER A 154 -7.08 16.49 12.00
C SER A 154 -8.17 15.96 11.04
N ARG A 155 -8.02 16.20 9.73
CA ARG A 155 -9.08 15.93 8.75
C ARG A 155 -9.08 14.51 8.18
N PHE A 156 -7.91 13.91 7.97
CA PHE A 156 -7.76 12.67 7.20
C PHE A 156 -7.21 11.49 8.01
N GLU A 157 -6.36 11.71 9.01
CA GLU A 157 -5.82 10.63 9.85
C GLU A 157 -6.91 9.77 10.52
N PRO A 158 -8.05 10.33 10.99
CA PRO A 158 -9.11 9.52 11.57
C PRO A 158 -9.64 8.42 10.65
N ALA A 159 -9.57 8.60 9.32
CA ALA A 159 -9.99 7.58 8.36
C ALA A 159 -9.07 6.35 8.32
N PHE A 160 -7.80 6.51 8.73
CA PHE A 160 -6.83 5.40 8.78
C PHE A 160 -6.81 4.70 10.14
N ILE A 161 -7.17 5.41 11.22
CA ILE A 161 -7.09 4.89 12.60
C ILE A 161 -8.45 4.38 13.10
N ARG A 162 -9.55 5.04 12.72
CA ARG A 162 -10.90 4.74 13.24
C ARG A 162 -11.78 4.17 12.14
N TYR A 163 -12.43 3.05 12.43
CA TYR A 163 -13.42 2.48 11.54
C TYR A 163 -14.81 3.08 11.82
N PRO A 164 -15.46 3.73 10.83
CA PRO A 164 -16.76 4.36 11.03
C PRO A 164 -17.88 3.31 11.18
N LEU A 165 -18.74 3.49 12.19
CA LEU A 165 -19.85 2.57 12.49
C LEU A 165 -20.88 2.47 11.36
N GLN A 166 -21.02 3.54 10.56
CA GLN A 166 -21.90 3.54 9.40
C GLN A 166 -21.48 2.48 8.37
N GLU A 167 -20.18 2.39 8.08
CA GLU A 167 -19.68 1.44 7.08
C GLU A 167 -19.60 0.02 7.64
N ALA A 168 -19.34 -0.12 8.94
CA ALA A 168 -19.50 -1.39 9.64
C ALA A 168 -20.92 -1.94 9.46
N ARG A 169 -21.94 -1.16 9.82
CA ARG A 169 -23.36 -1.56 9.68
C ARG A 169 -23.72 -1.87 8.23
N MET A 170 -23.31 -1.02 7.29
CA MET A 170 -23.62 -1.23 5.88
C MET A 170 -23.02 -2.54 5.36
N LYS A 171 -21.78 -2.85 5.75
CA LYS A 171 -21.11 -4.10 5.40
C LYS A 171 -21.80 -5.31 6.04
N ASP A 172 -22.18 -5.22 7.32
CA ASP A 172 -22.88 -6.29 8.03
C ASP A 172 -24.23 -6.62 7.37
N ILE A 173 -25.00 -5.61 6.95
CA ILE A 173 -26.29 -5.81 6.24
C ILE A 173 -26.06 -6.46 4.88
N LEU A 174 -25.04 -6.01 4.14
CA LEU A 174 -24.72 -6.57 2.83
C LEU A 174 -24.30 -8.04 2.93
N GLU A 175 -23.49 -8.39 3.93
CA GLU A 175 -23.06 -9.76 4.19
C GLU A 175 -24.24 -10.66 4.59
N ARG A 176 -25.12 -10.18 5.50
CA ARG A 176 -26.36 -10.88 5.87
C ARG A 176 -27.25 -11.17 4.67
N THR A 177 -27.28 -10.26 3.70
CA THR A 177 -28.08 -10.40 2.48
C THR A 177 -27.45 -11.37 1.49
N ARG A 178 -26.12 -11.36 1.38
CA ARG A 178 -25.37 -12.24 0.47
C ARG A 178 -25.37 -13.69 0.96
N GLU A 179 -25.13 -13.89 2.25
CA GLU A 179 -24.95 -15.21 2.89
C GLU A 179 -25.80 -15.33 4.16
N PRO A 180 -27.12 -15.52 4.03
CA PRO A 180 -28.04 -15.51 5.18
C PRO A 180 -27.83 -16.68 6.16
N ASN A 181 -27.24 -17.78 5.68
CA ASN A 181 -27.07 -19.04 6.42
C ASN A 181 -25.65 -19.22 6.99
N LEU A 182 -24.80 -18.20 6.96
CA LEU A 182 -23.42 -18.29 7.48
C LEU A 182 -23.40 -18.44 9.01
N ASN A 183 -22.82 -19.53 9.51
CA ASN A 183 -22.60 -19.75 10.94
C ASN A 183 -21.30 -19.09 11.41
N LEU A 184 -21.39 -17.82 11.82
CA LEU A 184 -20.23 -17.03 12.22
C LEU A 184 -19.49 -17.62 13.43
N LYS A 185 -20.21 -18.26 14.36
CA LYS A 185 -19.61 -18.83 15.58
C LYS A 185 -18.63 -19.95 15.22
N GLU A 186 -19.06 -20.86 14.35
CA GLU A 186 -18.24 -21.99 13.90
C GLU A 186 -17.03 -21.52 13.08
N TYR A 187 -17.25 -20.57 12.17
CA TYR A 187 -16.18 -19.97 11.36
C TYR A 187 -15.08 -19.31 12.21
N LEU A 188 -15.48 -18.53 13.24
CA LEU A 188 -14.52 -17.80 14.08
C LEU A 188 -13.90 -18.64 15.20
N GLN A 189 -14.52 -19.75 15.60
CA GLN A 189 -14.08 -20.56 16.75
C GLN A 189 -12.64 -21.05 16.60
N LYS A 190 -12.18 -21.34 15.38
CA LYS A 190 -10.83 -21.88 15.10
C LYS A 190 -9.83 -20.86 14.56
N ALA A 191 -10.25 -19.63 14.27
CA ALA A 191 -9.43 -18.66 13.53
C ALA A 191 -8.09 -18.31 14.24
N TYR A 192 -8.13 -18.08 15.55
CA TYR A 192 -6.99 -17.59 16.34
C TYR A 192 -6.34 -18.67 17.23
N ILE A 193 -6.53 -19.95 16.90
CA ILE A 193 -5.82 -21.05 17.55
C ILE A 193 -4.34 -21.00 17.13
N HIS A 194 -3.43 -21.23 18.07
CA HIS A 194 -2.00 -21.26 17.79
C HIS A 194 -1.68 -22.33 16.71
N PRO A 195 -0.84 -22.02 15.69
CA PRO A 195 -0.63 -22.92 14.54
C PRO A 195 -0.25 -24.35 14.91
N VAL A 196 0.54 -24.55 15.97
CA VAL A 196 0.95 -25.88 16.46
C VAL A 196 -0.23 -26.76 16.89
N PHE A 197 -1.37 -26.19 17.26
CA PHE A 197 -2.56 -26.95 17.66
C PHE A 197 -3.52 -27.22 16.49
N LYS A 198 -3.16 -26.85 15.24
CA LYS A 198 -3.97 -27.12 14.03
C LYS A 198 -3.62 -28.46 13.35
N VAL A 199 -2.71 -29.24 13.94
CA VAL A 199 -2.17 -30.51 13.42
C VAL A 199 -3.29 -31.55 13.34
N GLY A 200 -3.91 -31.65 12.18
CA GLY A 200 -5.05 -32.54 11.89
C GLY A 200 -6.05 -31.96 10.87
N GLU A 201 -6.05 -30.65 10.62
CA GLU A 201 -7.04 -29.97 9.75
C GLU A 201 -6.45 -29.39 8.45
N GLU A 202 -5.11 -29.39 8.30
CA GLU A 202 -4.45 -28.90 7.08
C GLU A 202 -4.81 -29.75 5.85
N GLU A 203 -5.01 -31.06 6.01
CA GLU A 203 -5.45 -31.96 4.94
C GLU A 203 -6.85 -31.63 4.40
N GLU A 204 -7.78 -31.17 5.26
CA GLU A 204 -9.12 -30.72 4.85
C GLU A 204 -9.06 -29.39 4.07
N TYR A 205 -8.20 -28.46 4.48
CA TYR A 205 -8.05 -27.15 3.81
C TYR A 205 -7.53 -27.29 2.36
N TYR A 206 -6.57 -28.19 2.10
CA TYR A 206 -6.11 -28.47 0.74
C TYR A 206 -7.21 -29.10 -0.14
N SER A 207 -8.10 -29.91 0.43
CA SER A 207 -9.22 -30.49 -0.31
C SER A 207 -10.29 -29.46 -0.70
N VAL A 208 -10.62 -28.54 0.21
CA VAL A 208 -11.62 -27.47 -0.02
C VAL A 208 -11.13 -26.44 -1.05
N THR A 209 -9.84 -26.12 -1.05
CA THR A 209 -9.25 -25.16 -2.01
C THR A 209 -9.24 -25.70 -3.44
N ASN A 210 -9.14 -27.02 -3.62
CA ASN A 210 -9.24 -27.66 -4.93
C ASN A 210 -10.67 -27.67 -5.48
N GLU A 211 -11.69 -27.65 -4.62
CA GLU A 211 -13.10 -27.62 -5.02
C GLU A 211 -13.65 -26.20 -5.25
N SER A 212 -13.12 -25.18 -4.56
CA SER A 212 -13.54 -23.77 -4.70
C SER A 212 -12.93 -23.03 -5.91
N GLY A 213 -12.17 -23.71 -6.77
CA GLY A 213 -11.68 -23.18 -8.05
C GLY A 213 -12.77 -22.86 -9.10
N GLN A 214 -14.05 -23.06 -8.75
CA GLN A 214 -15.22 -22.78 -9.58
C GLN A 214 -16.07 -21.60 -9.07
N ASP A 215 -15.46 -20.62 -8.41
CA ASP A 215 -16.15 -19.36 -8.11
C ASP A 215 -16.35 -18.52 -9.39
N SER A 216 -17.61 -18.32 -9.76
CA SER A 216 -17.99 -17.40 -10.84
C SER A 216 -17.48 -16.00 -10.49
N LEU A 217 -16.50 -15.50 -11.24
CA LEU A 217 -15.99 -14.14 -11.13
C LEU A 217 -17.17 -13.16 -11.26
N VAL A 218 -17.61 -12.59 -10.13
CA VAL A 218 -18.61 -11.52 -10.13
C VAL A 218 -17.94 -10.28 -10.73
N PRO A 219 -18.39 -9.77 -11.89
CA PRO A 219 -17.77 -8.61 -12.49
C PRO A 219 -18.07 -7.37 -11.64
N THR A 220 -17.14 -6.95 -10.80
CA THR A 220 -17.20 -5.63 -10.17
C THR A 220 -16.89 -4.58 -11.23
N LYS A 221 -17.94 -4.06 -11.87
CA LYS A 221 -17.83 -2.92 -12.80
C LYS A 221 -17.45 -1.67 -12.01
N ARG A 222 -16.15 -1.40 -11.91
CA ARG A 222 -15.63 -0.10 -11.45
C ARG A 222 -15.95 0.93 -12.55
N GLN A 223 -17.09 1.61 -12.46
CA GLN A 223 -17.37 2.76 -13.33
C GLN A 223 -16.42 3.89 -12.97
N SER A 224 -15.32 4.03 -13.71
CA SER A 224 -14.60 5.28 -13.79
C SER A 224 -15.53 6.29 -14.47
N ARG A 225 -16.12 7.20 -13.68
CA ARG A 225 -16.86 8.36 -14.23
C ARG A 225 -15.86 9.26 -14.95
N VAL A 226 -15.65 8.99 -16.24
CA VAL A 226 -15.15 9.97 -17.19
C VAL A 226 -16.35 10.85 -17.57
N SER A 227 -16.21 12.14 -17.32
CA SER A 227 -17.16 13.19 -17.66
C SER A 227 -17.58 13.14 -19.12
N SER A 228 -18.89 13.06 -19.40
CA SER A 228 -19.54 13.89 -20.40
C SER A 228 -21.07 13.71 -20.43
N LYS A 229 -21.74 14.87 -20.57
CA LYS A 229 -23.10 15.14 -21.03
C LYS A 229 -24.27 14.81 -20.09
N CYS A 230 -24.73 15.91 -19.48
CA CYS A 230 -26.11 16.14 -19.07
C CYS A 230 -27.08 15.70 -20.18
N ASN A 231 -28.04 14.85 -19.84
CA ASN A 231 -29.36 14.81 -20.46
C ASN A 231 -30.35 14.30 -19.42
N SER A 232 -31.38 15.10 -19.22
CA SER A 232 -32.51 14.92 -18.31
C SER A 232 -33.31 13.65 -18.61
N SER A 233 -33.53 12.82 -17.60
CA SER A 233 -34.75 12.03 -17.38
C SER A 233 -34.60 11.20 -16.11
N SER A 234 -35.28 11.63 -15.04
CA SER A 234 -35.44 10.85 -13.81
C SER A 234 -36.55 9.81 -13.98
N PRO A 235 -36.35 8.54 -13.60
CA PRO A 235 -37.45 7.65 -13.27
C PRO A 235 -37.64 7.61 -11.75
N LEU A 236 -38.88 7.89 -11.34
CA LEU A 236 -39.39 7.91 -9.97
C LEU A 236 -39.30 6.52 -9.29
N LEU A 237 -39.00 6.52 -7.99
CA LEU A 237 -39.23 5.40 -7.08
C LEU A 237 -40.75 5.27 -6.82
N PRO A 238 -41.31 4.05 -6.72
CA PRO A 238 -42.62 3.85 -6.11
C PRO A 238 -42.50 3.97 -4.58
N GLU A 239 -43.17 4.97 -4.01
CA GLU A 239 -43.61 4.97 -2.62
C GLU A 239 -44.68 3.88 -2.46
N ASP A 240 -44.50 2.95 -1.54
CA ASP A 240 -45.60 2.21 -0.93
C ASP A 240 -45.23 1.88 0.52
N ILE A 241 -45.71 2.72 1.43
CA ILE A 241 -45.86 2.44 2.86
C ILE A 241 -47.36 2.21 3.07
N PRO A 242 -47.81 1.04 3.55
CA PRO A 242 -49.11 0.93 4.17
C PRO A 242 -48.98 1.01 5.68
N ASP A 243 -49.50 2.11 6.24
CA ASP A 243 -49.87 2.25 7.64
C ASP A 243 -50.99 1.27 7.99
N HIS A 244 -50.87 0.52 9.08
CA HIS A 244 -52.02 0.04 9.85
C HIS A 244 -51.69 -0.03 11.35
N VAL A 245 -52.35 0.89 12.08
CA VAL A 245 -52.96 0.84 13.42
C VAL A 245 -52.28 0.00 14.50
#